data_AF-A0A365KXT8-F1
#
_entry.id   AF-A0A365KXT8-F1
#
_cell.length_a   1.000
_cell.length_b   1.000
_cell.length_c   1.000
_cell.angle_alpha   90.00
_cell.angle_beta   90.00
_cell.angle_gamma   90.00
#
_symmetry.space_group_name_H-M   'P 1'
#
loop_
_entity.id
_entity.type
_entity.pdbx_description
1 polymer ?
#
loop_
_entity_poly.entity_id
_entity_poly.type
_entity_poly.pdbx_seq_one_letter_code
_entity_poly.pdbx_strand_id
1 'polypeptide(L)'
;MKLTQYKYKEETPPNYDELKKSANRMANWKERLAAVEELGKWKTEQTISILSNRMKNDPVYQVQEAAYEMLQNFGEDVEMPERNENELIKDTDKVLVRIKKSLPADHSYEDFKAKLQKMRSDIYDTYKGAKGDEFEAWLEARWKAAPVRTRRK
;
A
#
# COMPACT_ATOMS: atom_id res chain seq x y z
N MET A 1 24.29 -11.37 6.25
CA MET A 1 23.06 -10.88 6.90
C MET A 1 22.85 -11.65 8.18
N LYS A 2 22.63 -10.98 9.32
CA LYS A 2 22.21 -11.66 10.55
C LYS A 2 20.69 -11.76 10.47
N LEU A 3 20.16 -12.95 10.20
CA LEU A 3 18.75 -13.22 10.42
C LEU A 3 18.53 -13.09 11.93
N THR A 4 17.86 -12.03 12.37
CA THR A 4 17.30 -11.98 13.72
C THR A 4 16.31 -13.13 13.81
N GLN A 5 16.64 -14.13 14.62
CA GLN A 5 15.79 -15.28 14.85
C GLN A 5 14.54 -14.79 15.59
N TYR A 6 13.47 -14.49 14.85
CA TYR A 6 12.20 -14.12 15.47
C TYR A 6 11.57 -15.38 16.02
N LYS A 7 11.36 -15.39 17.33
CA LYS A 7 10.63 -16.47 18.00
C LYS A 7 9.17 -16.42 17.56
N TYR A 8 8.74 -17.41 16.79
CA TYR A 8 7.35 -17.58 16.38
C TYR A 8 6.65 -18.65 17.22
N LYS A 9 5.32 -18.63 17.18
CA LYS A 9 4.44 -19.64 17.76
C LYS A 9 3.73 -20.42 16.66
N GLU A 10 3.39 -21.67 16.91
CA GLU A 10 2.70 -22.54 15.92
C GLU A 10 1.18 -22.64 16.17
N GLU A 11 0.63 -21.71 16.96
CA GLU A 11 -0.80 -21.57 17.20
C GLU A 11 -1.38 -20.43 16.37
N THR A 12 -2.69 -20.48 16.11
CA THR A 12 -3.39 -19.38 15.42
C THR A 12 -3.43 -18.15 16.34
N PRO A 13 -3.12 -16.93 15.83
CA PRO A 13 -3.20 -15.73 16.64
C PRO A 13 -4.64 -15.52 17.16
N PRO A 14 -4.84 -15.15 18.43
CA PRO A 14 -6.18 -14.92 18.99
C PRO A 14 -7.00 -13.88 18.24
N ASN A 15 -6.34 -12.91 17.61
CA ASN A 15 -6.93 -11.84 16.81
C ASN A 15 -6.75 -12.06 15.29
N TYR A 16 -6.61 -13.31 14.84
CA TYR A 16 -6.34 -13.65 13.43
C TYR A 16 -7.25 -12.94 12.43
N ASP A 17 -8.57 -12.90 12.68
CA ASP A 17 -9.52 -12.27 11.76
C ASP A 17 -9.33 -10.75 11.65
N GLU A 18 -8.88 -10.10 12.71
CA GLU A 18 -8.54 -8.68 12.70
C GLU A 18 -7.26 -8.44 11.89
N LEU A 19 -6.21 -9.24 12.16
CA LEU A 19 -4.96 -9.18 11.40
C LEU A 19 -5.17 -9.45 9.92
N LYS A 20 -6.00 -10.42 9.57
CA LYS A 20 -6.37 -10.70 8.18
C LYS A 20 -7.08 -9.51 7.53
N LYS A 21 -8.00 -8.85 8.23
CA LYS A 21 -8.66 -7.64 7.70
C LYS A 21 -7.67 -6.50 7.53
N SER A 22 -6.83 -6.26 8.53
CA SER A 22 -5.80 -5.21 8.52
C SER A 22 -4.77 -5.43 7.40
N ALA A 23 -4.28 -6.65 7.22
CA ALA A 23 -3.36 -7.01 6.13
C ALA A 23 -3.97 -6.80 4.73
N ASN A 24 -5.29 -6.84 4.58
CA ASN A 24 -5.97 -6.59 3.30
C ASN A 24 -6.50 -5.15 3.14
N ARG A 25 -6.21 -4.24 4.10
CA ARG A 25 -6.75 -2.89 4.09
C ARG A 25 -5.97 -1.95 3.15
N MET A 26 -6.49 -1.78 1.94
CA MET A 26 -5.86 -0.94 0.91
C MET A 26 -5.73 0.55 1.28
N ALA A 27 -6.60 1.06 2.13
CA ALA A 27 -6.62 2.46 2.54
C ALA A 27 -5.61 2.83 3.64
N ASN A 28 -4.79 1.88 4.13
CA ASN A 28 -3.82 2.12 5.19
C ASN A 28 -2.65 1.12 5.13
N TRP A 29 -1.57 1.48 4.45
CA TRP A 29 -0.39 0.64 4.25
C TRP A 29 0.38 0.43 5.54
N LYS A 30 0.35 1.39 6.47
CA LYS A 30 0.97 1.22 7.80
C LYS A 30 0.25 0.17 8.63
N GLU A 31 -1.07 0.12 8.55
CA GLU A 31 -1.85 -0.94 9.18
C GLU A 31 -1.60 -2.30 8.51
N ARG A 32 -1.44 -2.35 7.17
CA ARG A 32 -1.00 -3.57 6.49
C ARG A 32 0.39 -4.01 6.95
N LEU A 33 1.33 -3.08 7.05
CA LEU A 33 2.70 -3.35 7.51
C LEU A 33 2.69 -3.90 8.95
N ALA A 34 2.01 -3.23 9.87
CA ALA A 34 1.90 -3.68 11.26
C ALA A 34 1.23 -5.07 11.35
N ALA A 35 0.23 -5.34 10.51
CA ALA A 35 -0.39 -6.66 10.45
C ALA A 35 0.57 -7.73 9.93
N VAL A 36 1.39 -7.43 8.91
CA VAL A 36 2.44 -8.33 8.40
C VAL A 36 3.47 -8.64 9.49
N GLU A 37 3.96 -7.63 10.20
CA GLU A 37 4.91 -7.80 11.30
C GLU A 37 4.31 -8.63 12.45
N GLU A 38 3.02 -8.42 12.78
CA GLU A 38 2.35 -9.20 13.82
C GLU A 38 2.11 -10.64 13.38
N LEU A 39 1.63 -10.87 12.15
CA LEU A 39 1.44 -12.21 11.58
C LEU A 39 2.75 -13.00 11.52
N GLY A 40 3.89 -12.32 11.31
CA GLY A 40 5.23 -12.91 11.34
C GLY A 40 5.64 -13.53 12.69
N LYS A 41 4.86 -13.34 13.75
CA LYS A 41 5.08 -13.96 15.07
C LYS A 41 4.37 -15.31 15.22
N TRP A 42 3.55 -15.70 14.24
CA TRP A 42 2.71 -16.89 14.31
C TRP A 42 2.92 -17.70 13.03
N LYS A 43 3.63 -18.82 13.10
CA LYS A 43 3.87 -19.71 11.96
C LYS A 43 2.74 -20.73 11.86
N THR A 44 1.74 -20.43 11.03
CA THR A 44 0.69 -21.36 10.64
C THR A 44 0.49 -21.30 9.13
N GLU A 45 -0.15 -22.30 8.52
CA GLU A 45 -0.47 -22.27 7.09
C GLU A 45 -1.26 -21.01 6.69
N GLN A 46 -2.12 -20.53 7.58
CA GLN A 46 -2.96 -19.36 7.35
C GLN A 46 -2.15 -18.06 7.32
N THR A 47 -1.21 -17.89 8.25
CA THR A 47 -0.34 -16.70 8.28
C THR A 47 0.66 -16.73 7.12
N ILE A 48 1.25 -17.89 6.80
CA ILE A 48 2.11 -18.10 5.64
C ILE A 48 1.37 -17.70 4.35
N SER A 49 0.11 -18.12 4.20
CA SER A 49 -0.73 -17.76 3.05
C SER A 49 -0.93 -16.24 2.91
N ILE A 50 -1.24 -15.55 4.01
CA ILE A 50 -1.41 -14.08 3.99
C ILE A 50 -0.09 -13.38 3.65
N LEU A 51 1.01 -13.76 4.33
CA LEU A 51 2.33 -13.17 4.11
C LEU A 51 2.80 -13.40 2.67
N SER A 52 2.62 -14.61 2.13
CA SER A 52 2.96 -14.93 0.74
C SER A 52 2.18 -14.06 -0.25
N ASN A 53 0.90 -13.81 0.02
CA ASN A 53 0.10 -12.92 -0.81
C ASN A 53 0.55 -11.45 -0.69
N ARG A 54 0.96 -10.99 0.49
CA ARG A 54 1.48 -9.62 0.69
C ARG A 54 2.83 -9.43 0.02
N MET A 55 3.74 -10.38 0.17
CA MET A 55 5.04 -10.40 -0.51
C MET A 55 4.88 -10.25 -2.03
N LYS A 56 3.96 -11.02 -2.63
CA LYS A 56 3.78 -11.03 -4.10
C LYS A 56 2.99 -9.84 -4.64
N ASN A 57 1.97 -9.40 -3.91
CA ASN A 57 0.91 -8.55 -4.48
C ASN A 57 0.66 -7.24 -3.74
N ASP A 58 1.36 -6.91 -2.64
CA ASP A 58 1.15 -5.59 -2.02
C ASP A 58 1.69 -4.50 -2.93
N PRO A 59 0.95 -3.40 -3.18
CA PRO A 59 1.48 -2.33 -4.03
C PRO A 59 2.56 -1.49 -3.34
N VAL A 60 2.74 -1.61 -2.03
CA VAL A 60 3.79 -0.90 -1.28
C VAL A 60 4.95 -1.84 -1.02
N TYR A 61 6.09 -1.57 -1.66
CA TYR A 61 7.29 -2.43 -1.60
C TYR A 61 7.77 -2.71 -0.17
N GLN A 62 7.67 -1.75 0.74
CA GLN A 62 8.04 -1.96 2.16
C GLN A 62 7.20 -3.04 2.85
N VAL A 63 5.92 -3.18 2.46
CA VAL A 63 5.06 -4.25 2.98
C VAL A 63 5.46 -5.60 2.36
N GLN A 64 5.87 -5.60 1.09
CA GLN A 64 6.38 -6.80 0.42
C GLN A 64 7.67 -7.30 1.08
N GLU A 65 8.62 -6.41 1.33
CA GLU A 65 9.91 -6.68 1.97
C GLU A 65 9.71 -7.23 3.39
N ALA A 66 8.86 -6.59 4.20
CA ALA A 66 8.54 -7.08 5.54
C ALA A 66 7.94 -8.50 5.49
N ALA A 67 7.03 -8.76 4.54
CA ALA A 67 6.43 -10.09 4.40
C ALA A 67 7.46 -11.15 3.96
N TYR A 68 8.37 -10.79 3.06
CA TYR A 68 9.50 -11.64 2.66
C TYR A 68 10.38 -11.99 3.87
N GLU A 69 10.78 -11.02 4.68
CA GLU A 69 11.62 -11.26 5.86
C GLU A 69 10.95 -12.22 6.86
N MET A 70 9.63 -12.06 7.09
CA MET A 70 8.89 -12.96 7.97
C MET A 70 8.83 -14.39 7.43
N LEU A 71 8.61 -14.55 6.12
CA LEU A 71 8.60 -15.87 5.45
C LEU A 71 9.99 -16.53 5.49
N GLN A 72 11.06 -15.78 5.26
CA GLN A 72 12.42 -16.30 5.42
C GLN A 72 12.70 -16.76 6.85
N ASN A 73 12.22 -16.01 7.86
CA ASN A 73 12.35 -16.41 9.26
C ASN A 73 11.56 -17.70 9.58
N PHE A 74 10.46 -17.96 8.87
CA PHE A 74 9.76 -19.24 8.96
C PHE A 74 10.49 -20.40 8.26
N GLY A 75 11.56 -20.12 7.50
CA GLY A 75 12.26 -21.10 6.69
C GLY A 75 11.54 -21.45 5.39
N GLU A 76 10.63 -20.58 4.92
CA GLU A 76 9.98 -20.74 3.63
C GLU A 76 10.96 -20.45 2.49
N ASP A 77 10.85 -21.22 1.41
CA ASP A 77 11.63 -21.01 0.18
C ASP A 77 10.97 -19.92 -0.67
N VAL A 78 11.42 -18.68 -0.47
CA VAL A 78 10.85 -17.49 -1.13
C VAL A 78 11.96 -16.57 -1.65
N GLU A 79 11.65 -15.89 -2.74
CA GLU A 79 12.53 -14.91 -3.38
C GLU A 79 12.04 -13.48 -3.11
N MET A 80 12.99 -12.55 -2.99
CA MET A 80 12.68 -11.14 -2.81
C MET A 80 11.93 -10.63 -4.06
N PRO A 81 10.75 -10.01 -3.92
CA PRO A 81 10.03 -9.45 -5.05
C PRO A 81 10.79 -8.28 -5.69
N GLU A 82 10.62 -8.09 -6.99
CA GLU A 82 11.13 -6.91 -7.67
C GLU A 82 10.30 -5.67 -7.31
N ARG A 83 10.98 -4.54 -7.13
CA ARG A 83 10.30 -3.27 -6.90
C ARG A 83 9.55 -2.84 -8.15
N ASN A 84 8.23 -2.73 -8.05
CA ASN A 84 7.42 -2.20 -9.15
C ASN A 84 7.62 -0.67 -9.28
N GLU A 85 8.25 -0.24 -10.37
CA GLU A 85 8.45 1.18 -10.69
C GLU A 85 7.30 1.79 -11.52
N ASN A 86 6.36 0.95 -11.98
CA ASN A 86 5.26 1.34 -12.85
C ASN A 86 4.03 1.80 -12.03
N GLU A 87 2.86 1.76 -12.67
CA GLU A 87 1.58 2.05 -12.03
C GLU A 87 1.25 1.01 -10.95
N LEU A 88 1.14 1.46 -9.70
CA LEU A 88 0.90 0.60 -8.52
C LEU A 88 -0.57 0.22 -8.36
N ILE A 89 -1.47 1.12 -8.77
CA ILE A 89 -2.91 0.89 -8.82
C ILE A 89 -3.38 1.23 -10.22
N LYS A 90 -3.97 0.25 -10.90
CA LYS A 90 -4.48 0.40 -12.26
C LYS A 90 -5.37 1.63 -12.41
N ASP A 91 -5.16 2.38 -13.50
CA ASP A 91 -5.92 3.57 -13.89
C ASP A 91 -5.81 4.75 -12.90
N THR A 92 -4.73 4.82 -12.11
CA THR A 92 -4.47 5.92 -11.18
C THR A 92 -4.57 7.27 -11.88
N ASP A 93 -3.91 7.45 -13.02
CA ASP A 93 -3.94 8.73 -13.73
C ASP A 93 -5.35 9.14 -14.18
N LYS A 94 -6.16 8.18 -14.63
CA LYS A 94 -7.56 8.45 -15.00
C LYS A 94 -8.37 8.91 -13.79
N VAL A 95 -8.11 8.33 -12.62
CA VAL A 95 -8.78 8.69 -11.37
C VAL A 95 -8.37 10.08 -10.91
N LEU A 96 -7.08 10.41 -10.94
CA LEU A 96 -6.58 11.75 -10.60
C LEU A 96 -7.23 12.81 -11.50
N VAL A 97 -7.31 12.56 -12.82
CA VAL A 97 -8.00 13.46 -13.76
C VAL A 97 -9.48 13.64 -13.43
N ARG A 98 -10.20 12.55 -13.10
CA ARG A 98 -11.63 12.62 -12.72
C ARG A 98 -11.83 13.45 -11.44
N ILE A 99 -10.98 13.26 -10.44
CA ILE A 99 -11.04 14.02 -9.19
C ILE A 99 -10.78 15.51 -9.47
N LYS A 100 -9.73 15.84 -10.22
CA LYS A 100 -9.42 17.23 -10.61
C LYS A 100 -10.58 17.88 -11.36
N LYS A 101 -11.18 17.20 -12.34
CA LYS A 101 -12.33 17.71 -13.11
C LYS A 101 -13.62 17.85 -12.29
N SER A 102 -13.72 17.18 -11.15
CA SER A 102 -14.88 17.26 -10.24
C SER A 102 -14.82 18.47 -9.29
N LEU A 103 -13.74 19.25 -9.33
CA LEU A 103 -13.54 20.45 -8.53
C LEU A 103 -13.82 21.72 -9.37
N PRO A 104 -14.02 22.90 -8.72
CA PRO A 104 -14.02 24.20 -9.40
C PRO A 104 -12.76 24.41 -10.26
N ALA A 105 -12.82 25.27 -11.28
CA ALA A 105 -11.69 25.43 -12.21
C ALA A 105 -10.45 26.05 -11.55
N ASP A 106 -10.67 26.83 -10.49
CA ASP A 106 -9.73 27.61 -9.67
C ASP A 106 -9.36 26.93 -8.35
N HIS A 107 -9.64 25.63 -8.20
CA HIS A 107 -9.29 24.88 -7.00
C HIS A 107 -7.78 24.89 -6.72
N SER A 108 -7.42 24.88 -5.44
CA SER A 108 -6.04 24.75 -4.99
C SER A 108 -5.55 23.30 -5.05
N TYR A 109 -4.23 23.11 -4.97
CA TYR A 109 -3.65 21.78 -4.76
C TYR A 109 -4.21 21.09 -3.50
N GLU A 110 -4.41 21.84 -2.42
CA GLU A 110 -4.96 21.31 -1.17
C GLU A 110 -6.41 20.83 -1.31
N ASP A 111 -7.25 21.52 -2.08
CA ASP A 111 -8.61 21.05 -2.39
C ASP A 111 -8.59 19.71 -3.14
N PHE A 112 -7.67 19.58 -4.10
CA PHE A 112 -7.47 18.34 -4.85
C PHE A 112 -6.98 17.21 -3.95
N LYS A 113 -5.96 17.48 -3.13
CA LYS A 113 -5.38 16.52 -2.19
C LYS A 113 -6.40 16.03 -1.17
N ALA A 114 -7.13 16.94 -0.54
CA ALA A 114 -8.19 16.62 0.42
C ALA A 114 -9.29 15.77 -0.22
N LYS A 115 -9.71 16.11 -1.45
CA LYS A 115 -10.70 15.32 -2.19
C LYS A 115 -10.17 13.95 -2.58
N LEU A 116 -8.91 13.84 -3.00
CA LEU A 116 -8.28 12.56 -3.31
C LEU A 116 -8.24 11.66 -2.07
N GLN A 117 -7.77 12.17 -0.94
CA GLN A 117 -7.71 11.43 0.31
C GLN A 117 -9.10 10.95 0.76
N LYS A 118 -10.14 11.78 0.59
CA LYS A 118 -11.52 11.42 0.95
C LYS A 118 -12.13 10.38 0.01
N MET A 119 -11.95 10.54 -1.30
CA MET A 119 -12.67 9.76 -2.31
C MET A 119 -11.94 8.47 -2.70
N ARG A 120 -10.61 8.48 -2.65
CA ARG A 120 -9.72 7.39 -3.10
C ARG A 120 -8.51 7.30 -2.16
N SER A 121 -8.81 7.05 -0.89
CA SER A 121 -7.82 6.83 0.16
C SER A 121 -6.87 5.69 -0.16
N ASP A 122 -7.33 4.66 -0.89
CA ASP A 122 -6.51 3.56 -1.40
C ASP A 122 -5.36 4.03 -2.30
N ILE A 123 -5.63 4.95 -3.24
CA ILE A 123 -4.59 5.54 -4.10
C ILE A 123 -3.69 6.46 -3.28
N TYR A 124 -4.31 7.35 -2.50
CA TYR A 124 -3.57 8.34 -1.71
C TYR A 124 -2.55 7.65 -0.79
N ASP A 125 -3.02 6.67 -0.03
CA ASP A 125 -2.24 5.96 0.96
C ASP A 125 -1.17 5.05 0.32
N THR A 126 -1.53 4.31 -0.73
CA THR A 126 -0.57 3.44 -1.44
C THR A 126 0.60 4.23 -2.01
N TYR A 127 0.32 5.35 -2.70
CA TYR A 127 1.40 6.18 -3.25
C TYR A 127 2.17 6.92 -2.17
N LYS A 128 1.54 7.27 -1.04
CA LYS A 128 2.25 7.83 0.12
C LYS A 128 3.26 6.84 0.69
N GLY A 129 2.90 5.56 0.82
CA GLY A 129 3.82 4.51 1.23
C GLY A 129 4.94 4.27 0.21
N ALA A 130 4.59 4.17 -1.07
CA ALA A 130 5.55 3.84 -2.11
C ALA A 130 6.55 4.98 -2.45
N LYS A 131 6.12 6.24 -2.34
CA LYS A 131 6.93 7.42 -2.66
C LYS A 131 7.62 8.04 -1.45
N GLY A 132 7.12 7.80 -0.23
CA GLY A 132 7.70 8.39 0.99
C GLY A 132 7.78 9.91 0.88
N ASP A 133 9.00 10.45 1.02
CA ASP A 133 9.28 11.88 0.99
C ASP A 133 8.98 12.54 -0.37
N GLU A 134 9.02 11.77 -1.47
CA GLU A 134 8.71 12.27 -2.82
C GLU A 134 7.20 12.38 -3.08
N PHE A 135 6.35 11.89 -2.17
CA PHE A 135 4.91 11.79 -2.39
C PHE A 135 4.26 13.14 -2.74
N GLU A 136 4.58 14.20 -1.99
CA GLU A 136 3.99 15.52 -2.20
C GLU A 136 4.38 16.10 -3.56
N ALA A 137 5.67 16.04 -3.91
CA ALA A 137 6.17 16.52 -5.20
C ALA A 137 5.56 15.73 -6.37
N TRP A 138 5.46 14.41 -6.24
CA TRP A 138 4.83 13.54 -7.23
C TRP A 138 3.34 13.89 -7.42
N LEU A 139 2.59 14.03 -6.33
CA LEU A 139 1.16 14.28 -6.40
C LEU A 139 0.86 15.67 -6.97
N GLU A 140 1.63 16.68 -6.58
CA GLU A 140 1.50 18.04 -7.12
C GLU A 140 1.84 18.08 -8.62
N ALA A 141 2.87 17.37 -9.06
CA ALA A 141 3.22 17.28 -10.48
C ALA A 141 2.08 16.64 -11.30
N ARG A 142 1.48 15.55 -10.80
CA ARG A 142 0.31 14.92 -11.46
C ARG A 142 -0.90 15.83 -11.48
N TRP A 143 -1.13 16.56 -10.38
CA TRP A 143 -2.18 17.58 -10.32
C TRP A 143 -1.96 18.66 -11.38
N LYS A 144 -0.75 19.23 -11.49
CA LYS A 144 -0.41 20.25 -12.50
C LYS A 144 -0.59 19.74 -13.94
N ALA A 145 -0.13 18.52 -14.22
CA ALA A 145 -0.20 17.93 -15.55
C ALA A 145 -1.63 17.54 -15.99
N ALA A 146 -2.53 17.24 -15.05
CA ALA A 146 -3.90 16.83 -15.37
C ALA A 146 -4.73 17.98 -15.99
N PRO A 147 -5.52 17.75 -17.04
CA PRO A 147 -6.34 18.78 -17.67
C PRO A 147 -7.43 19.30 -16.72
N VAL A 148 -7.65 20.61 -16.74
CA VAL A 148 -8.72 21.29 -16.00
C VAL A 148 -10.07 21.02 -16.68
N ARG A 149 -11.18 21.17 -15.92
CA ARG A 149 -12.53 21.11 -16.47
C ARG A 149 -12.72 22.20 -17.53
N THR A 150 -12.79 21.81 -18.80
CA THR A 150 -13.23 22.70 -19.88
C THR A 150 -14.75 22.89 -19.79
N ARG A 151 -15.22 24.14 -19.66
CA ARG A 151 -16.64 24.44 -19.87
C ARG A 151 -16.94 24.17 -21.35
N ARG A 152 -17.79 23.19 -21.64
CA ARG A 152 -18.36 23.06 -22.99
C ARG A 152 -19.24 24.29 -23.21
N LYS A 153 -18.98 25.02 -24.29
CA LYS A 153 -19.89 26.07 -24.79
C LYS A 153 -21.17 25.43 -25.31
#